data_AF-A0A239MD89-F1
#
_entry.id   AF-A0A239MD89-F1
#
_cell.length_a   1.000
_cell.length_b   1.000
_cell.length_c   1.000
_cell.angle_alpha   90.00
_cell.angle_beta   90.00
_cell.angle_gamma   90.00
#
_symmetry.space_group_name_H-M   'P 1'
#
loop_
_entity.id
_entity.type
_entity.pdbx_description
1 polymer ?
#
loop_
_entity_poly.entity_id
_entity_poly.type
_entity_poly.pdbx_seq_one_letter_code
_entity_poly.pdbx_strand_id
1 'polypeptide(L)' 'MRSDLIFGALTHVTNRYQLCQLASKATRKLHKPNTRLQDTTNEVLDRFKDTVPMDDASEAPVEKIEVHQRRAA' A
#
# COMPACT_ATOMS: atom_id res chain seq x y z
N MET A 1 9.19 -0.16 11.92
CA MET A 1 9.11 0.41 10.55
C MET A 1 10.12 1.52 10.43
N ARG A 2 10.78 1.61 9.28
CA ARG A 2 11.80 2.61 8.95
C ARG A 2 11.16 3.76 8.17
N SER A 3 11.27 5.00 8.68
CA SER A 3 10.60 6.17 8.09
C SER A 3 11.20 6.57 6.73
N ASP A 4 12.50 6.36 6.54
CA ASP A 4 13.24 6.53 5.29
C ASP A 4 12.62 5.76 4.12
N LEU A 5 12.15 4.53 4.35
CA LEU A 5 11.49 3.72 3.32
C LEU A 5 10.16 4.31 2.86
N ILE A 6 9.44 4.97 3.76
CA ILE A 6 8.17 5.65 3.43
C ILE A 6 8.45 6.86 2.54
N PHE A 7 9.47 7.65 2.88
CA PHE A 7 9.86 8.80 2.05
C PHE A 7 10.34 8.37 0.65
N GLY A 8 11.11 7.28 0.57
CA GLY A 8 11.50 6.67 -0.71
C GLY A 8 10.30 6.23 -1.54
N ALA A 9 9.36 5.49 -0.94
CA ALA A 9 8.16 5.01 -1.64
C ALA A 9 7.23 6.13 -2.12
N LEU A 10 7.14 7.25 -1.37
CA LEU A 10 6.33 8.40 -1.76
C LEU A 10 6.84 9.12 -3.03
N THR A 11 8.09 8.90 -3.44
CA THR A 11 8.61 9.42 -4.71
C THR A 11 7.93 8.78 -5.93
N HIS A 12 7.43 7.55 -5.77
CA HIS A 12 6.76 6.79 -6.82
C HIS A 12 5.24 6.71 -6.62
N VAL A 13 4.76 6.69 -5.37
CA VAL A 13 3.33 6.72 -5.03
C VAL A 13 3.03 8.01 -4.25
N THR A 14 2.67 9.07 -4.97
CA THR A 14 2.46 10.41 -4.39
C THR A 14 1.29 10.47 -3.40
N ASN A 15 0.28 9.62 -3.57
CA ASN A 15 -0.85 9.53 -2.64
C ASN A 15 -0.54 8.60 -1.46
N ARG A 16 -0.34 9.18 -0.28
CA ARG A 16 -0.07 8.43 0.96
C ARG A 16 -1.12 7.39 1.34
N TYR A 17 -2.40 7.63 1.02
CA TYR A 17 -3.48 6.68 1.33
C TYR A 17 -3.43 5.48 0.39
N GLN A 18 -3.11 5.72 -0.89
CA GLN A 18 -2.89 4.65 -1.86
C GLN A 18 -1.66 3.83 -1.50
N LEU A 19 -0.56 4.48 -1.10
CA LEU A 19 0.64 3.80 -0.60
C LEU A 19 0.30 2.84 0.56
N CYS A 20 -0.46 3.31 1.56
CA CYS A 20 -0.88 2.46 2.68
C CYS A 20 -1.72 1.26 2.23
N GLN A 21 -2.65 1.46 1.27
CA GLN A 21 -3.49 0.37 0.76
C GLN A 21 -2.67 -0.68 0.02
N LEU A 22 -1.79 -0.24 -0.89
CA LEU A 22 -0.89 -1.11 -1.65
C LEU A 22 0.07 -1.86 -0.73
N ALA A 23 0.70 -1.16 0.21
CA ALA A 23 1.59 -1.76 1.20
C ALA A 23 0.86 -2.81 2.05
N SER A 24 -0.39 -2.53 2.45
CA SER A 24 -1.21 -3.47 3.22
C SER A 24 -1.59 -4.72 2.40
N LYS A 25 -1.94 -4.55 1.13
CA LYS A 25 -2.22 -5.68 0.21
C LYS A 25 -0.96 -6.53 0.01
N ALA A 26 0.16 -5.91 -0.34
CA ALA A 26 1.41 -6.60 -0.59
C ALA A 26 1.97 -7.29 0.67
N THR A 27 1.90 -6.63 1.84
CA THR A 27 2.31 -7.24 3.11
C THR A 27 1.51 -8.51 3.39
N ARG A 28 0.18 -8.48 3.24
CA ARG A 28 -0.65 -9.68 3.43
C ARG A 28 -0.31 -10.80 2.44
N LYS A 29 -0.05 -10.47 1.17
CA LYS A 29 0.26 -11.46 0.12
C LYS A 29 1.63 -12.11 0.30
N LEU A 30 2.61 -11.37 0.81
CA LEU A 30 4.01 -11.81 0.90
C LEU A 30 4.41 -12.31 2.28
N HIS A 31 3.60 -12.07 3.30
CA HIS A 31 3.92 -12.47 4.66
C HIS A 31 3.97 -13.99 4.81
N LYS A 32 5.05 -14.47 5.44
CA LYS A 32 5.24 -15.89 5.74
C LYS A 32 4.90 -16.17 7.21
N PRO A 33 4.28 -17.31 7.53
CA PRO A 33 4.11 -17.74 8.92
C PRO A 33 5.44 -17.73 9.66
N ASN A 34 5.42 -17.40 10.96
CA ASN A 34 6.61 -17.32 11.82
C ASN A 34 7.66 -16.27 11.43
N THR A 35 7.31 -15.31 10.57
CA THR A 35 8.11 -14.09 10.34
C THR A 35 7.48 -12.90 11.05
N ARG A 36 8.25 -11.86 11.38
CA ARG A 36 7.64 -10.64 11.94
C ARG A 36 6.99 -9.87 10.82
N LEU A 37 5.72 -9.47 10.99
CA LEU A 37 4.99 -8.67 10.01
C LEU A 37 5.76 -7.40 9.59
N GLN A 38 6.44 -6.77 10.55
CA GLN A 38 7.25 -5.57 10.30
C GLN A 38 8.36 -5.80 9.28
N ASP A 39 8.97 -6.99 9.27
CA ASP A 39 10.07 -7.30 8.36
C ASP A 39 9.54 -7.40 6.93
N THR A 40 8.39 -8.06 6.74
CA THR A 40 7.67 -8.10 5.46
C THR A 40 7.25 -6.72 5.00
N THR A 41 6.72 -5.87 5.91
CA THR A 41 6.32 -4.51 5.55
C THR A 41 7.51 -3.65 5.12
N ASN A 42 8.66 -3.76 5.80
CA ASN A 42 9.86 -3.04 5.39
C ASN A 42 10.33 -3.50 4.00
N GLU A 43 10.32 -4.81 3.73
CA GLU A 43 10.66 -5.35 2.41
C GLU A 43 9.72 -4.84 1.30
N VAL A 44 8.41 -4.75 1.58
CA VAL A 44 7.42 -4.19 0.65
C VAL A 44 7.71 -2.72 0.36
N LEU A 45 7.97 -1.91 1.39
CA LEU A 45 8.31 -0.49 1.21
C LEU A 45 9.65 -0.31 0.48
N ASP A 46 10.60 -1.22 0.70
CA ASP A 46 11.88 -1.25 0.00
C ASP A 46 11.71 -1.55 -1.51
N ARG A 47 10.73 -2.37 -1.88
CA ARG A 47 10.42 -2.59 -3.30
C ARG A 47 9.77 -1.37 -3.94
N PHE A 48 8.95 -0.63 -3.19
CA PHE A 48 8.30 0.59 -3.69
C PHE A 48 9.25 1.77 -3.88
N LYS A 49 10.44 1.80 -3.24
CA LYS A 49 11.48 2.80 -3.54
C LYS A 49 12.24 2.50 -4.84
N ASP A 50 12.38 1.23 -5.22
CA ASP A 50 13.24 0.81 -6.33
C ASP A 50 12.47 0.55 -7.62
N THR A 51 11.18 0.23 -7.50
CA THR A 51 10.31 -0.05 -8.63
C THR A 51 9.09 0.85 -8.56
N VAL A 52 8.88 1.65 -9.60
CA VAL A 52 7.56 2.24 -9.87
C VAL A 52 6.58 1.07 -9.87
N PRO A 53 5.51 1.08 -9.06
CA PRO A 53 4.49 0.05 -9.17
C PRO A 53 4.06 0.03 -10.63
N MET A 54 4.39 -1.04 -11.36
CA MET A 54 3.90 -1.19 -12.72
C MET A 54 2.40 -1.00 -12.63
N ASP A 55 1.89 -0.06 -13.42
CA ASP A 55 0.47 0.24 -13.54
C ASP A 55 -0.17 -1.05 -14.06
N ASP A 56 -0.61 -1.88 -13.11
CA ASP A 56 -1.23 -3.14 -13.39
C ASP A 56 -2.60 -2.76 -13.93
N ALA A 57 -2.70 -2.70 -15.26
CA ALA A 57 -3.95 -2.61 -16.01
C ALA A 57 -4.89 -3.81 -15.74
N SER A 58 -4.69 -4.54 -14.64
CA SER A 58 -5.42 -5.69 -14.13
C SER A 58 -5.62 -5.68 -12.61
N GLU A 59 -6.10 -4.59 -12.01
CA GLU A 59 -7.04 -4.72 -10.89
C GLU A 59 -8.26 -3.83 -11.14
N ALA A 60 -9.44 -4.46 -11.12
CA ALA A 60 -10.73 -3.82 -11.31
C ALA A 60 -10.85 -2.57 -10.41
N PRO A 61 -11.58 -1.52 -10.85
CA PRO A 61 -11.65 -0.27 -10.12
C PRO A 61 -12.03 -0.58 -8.68
N VAL A 62 -11.17 -0.19 -7.74
CA VAL A 62 -11.50 -0.21 -6.32
C VAL A 62 -12.77 0.61 -6.23
N GLU A 63 -13.89 -0.08 -5.99
CA GLU A 63 -15.22 0.50 -5.99
C GLU A 63 -15.14 1.71 -5.07
N LYS A 64 -15.32 2.91 -5.66
CA LYS A 64 -15.31 4.15 -4.89
C LYS A 64 -16.37 3.95 -3.84
N ILE A 65 -15.97 3.78 -2.59
CA ILE A 65 -16.92 3.72 -1.48
C ILE A 65 -17.58 5.09 -1.49
N GLU A 66 -18.76 5.18 -2.12
CA GLU A 66 -19.61 6.34 -2.00
C GLU A 66 -19.90 6.45 -0.53
N VAL A 67 -19.26 7.43 0.11
CA VAL A 67 -19.54 7.81 1.48
C VAL A 67 -20.99 8.25 1.47
N HIS A 68 -21.90 7.31 1.71
CA HIS A 68 -23.33 7.54 1.82
C HIS A 68 -23.51 8.51 2.99
N GLN A 69 -23.65 9.78 2.63
CA GLN A 69 -23.93 10.86 3.56
C GLN A 69 -25.26 10.52 4.22
N ARG A 70 -25.19 9.99 5.45
CA ARG A 70 -26.38 9.72 6.25
C ARG A 70 -27.06 11.05 6.48
N ARG A 71 -28.11 11.33 5.69
CA ARG A 71 -29.02 12.44 5.94
C ARG A 71 -29.74 12.12 7.25
N ALA A 72 -29.47 12.92 8.29
CA ALA A 72 -30.39 13.05 9.40
C ALA A 72 -31.67 13.71 8.86
N ALA A 73 -32.80 13.07 9.12
CA ALA A 73 -34.13 13.61 8.90
C ALA A 73 -34.49 14.65 9.97
#